data_AF-A0A7Z1MX82-F1
#
_entry.id   AF-A0A7Z1MX82-F1
#
_cell.length_a   1.000
_cell.length_b   1.000
_cell.length_c   1.000
_cell.angle_alpha   90.00
_cell.angle_beta   90.00
_cell.angle_gamma   90.00
#
_symmetry.space_group_name_H-M   'P 1'
#
loop_
_entity.id
_entity.type
_entity.pdbx_description
1 polymer ?
#
loop_
_entity_poly.entity_id
_entity_poly.type
_entity_poly.pdbx_seq_one_letter_code
_entity_poly.pdbx_strand_id
1 'polypeptide(L)'
;QYGLKKAADYYGNGTRNPYLRLNTSQANWSLTAQLSQPKSATDSLPTTTRLLLGTAAAASFTDYNQPTETRTPLGKTSTVTLTADNTATAVVANQQFTGSDVYQLDFTFANIKLEVPANQGMAGQQYQAAVTWNLVTGP
;
A
#
# COMPACT_ATOMS: atom_id res chain seq x y z
N GLN A 1 -14.67 16.36 -1.27
CA GLN A 1 -13.53 15.44 -1.05
C GLN A 1 -14.11 14.10 -0.65
N TYR A 2 -14.17 13.14 -1.57
CA TYR A 2 -14.71 11.80 -1.25
C TYR A 2 -13.66 11.01 -0.46
N GLY A 3 -13.77 11.09 0.87
CA GLY A 3 -13.68 9.94 1.77
C GLY A 3 -12.41 9.09 1.79
N LEU A 4 -11.22 9.68 1.87
CA LEU A 4 -10.11 8.99 2.56
C LEU A 4 -10.25 9.31 4.06
N LYS A 5 -10.75 8.36 4.86
CA LYS A 5 -10.72 8.48 6.32
C LYS A 5 -9.24 8.58 6.75
N LYS A 6 -8.93 9.52 7.66
CA LYS A 6 -7.58 9.69 8.20
C LYS A 6 -7.13 8.37 8.84
N ALA A 7 -5.97 7.90 8.40
CA ALA A 7 -5.27 6.72 8.89
C ALA A 7 -5.23 6.65 10.44
N ALA A 8 -5.10 7.80 11.11
CA ALA A 8 -4.91 7.91 12.56
C ALA A 8 -6.03 7.28 13.43
N ASP A 9 -7.27 7.20 12.95
CA ASP A 9 -8.39 6.70 13.76
C ASP A 9 -8.38 5.16 13.95
N TYR A 10 -7.47 4.43 13.28
CA TYR A 10 -7.35 2.97 13.36
C TYR A 10 -6.08 2.43 14.04
N TYR A 11 -5.08 3.27 14.34
CA TYR A 11 -3.80 2.82 14.92
C TYR A 11 -3.78 2.91 16.46
N GLY A 12 -4.91 2.63 17.10
CA GLY A 12 -4.93 2.32 18.52
C GLY A 12 -4.20 1.00 18.75
N ASN A 13 -2.96 1.09 19.22
CA ASN A 13 -2.17 -0.01 19.77
C ASN A 13 -1.65 -1.03 18.73
N GLY A 14 -0.59 -0.67 17.99
CA GLY A 14 0.53 -1.53 17.53
C GLY A 14 0.34 -2.93 16.91
N THR A 15 -0.87 -3.45 16.75
CA THR A 15 -1.14 -4.89 16.52
C THR A 15 -1.88 -5.15 15.21
N ARG A 16 -2.20 -4.11 14.42
CA ARG A 16 -2.87 -4.26 13.12
C ARG A 16 -1.91 -4.01 11.97
N ASN A 17 -1.85 -4.98 11.07
CA ASN A 17 -1.25 -4.86 9.76
C ASN A 17 -1.81 -3.61 9.04
N PRO A 18 -0.97 -2.84 8.34
CA PRO A 18 -1.44 -1.74 7.52
C PRO A 18 -2.38 -2.29 6.46
N TYR A 19 -3.52 -1.62 6.32
CA TYR A 19 -4.49 -1.97 5.31
C TYR A 19 -4.88 -0.75 4.50
N LEU A 20 -5.18 -0.98 3.23
CA LEU A 20 -5.78 0.03 2.36
C LEU A 20 -7.22 -0.39 2.07
N ARG A 21 -8.19 0.42 2.47
CA ARG A 21 -9.60 0.20 2.14
C ARG A 21 -10.01 1.15 1.02
N LEU A 22 -10.55 0.60 -0.05
CA LEU A 22 -10.94 1.28 -1.27
C LEU A 22 -12.47 1.21 -1.38
N ASN A 23 -13.13 2.33 -1.69
CA ASN A 23 -14.50 2.31 -2.20
C ASN A 23 -14.45 2.52 -3.72
N THR A 24 -14.83 1.50 -4.46
CA THR A 24 -14.74 1.37 -5.91
C THR A 24 -16.13 1.31 -6.54
N SER A 25 -17.09 2.08 -6.01
CA SER A 25 -18.43 2.26 -6.62
C SER A 25 -18.41 2.76 -8.07
N GLN A 26 -17.23 3.09 -8.60
CA GLN A 26 -16.96 3.38 -10.01
C GLN A 26 -16.25 2.20 -10.68
N ALA A 27 -16.72 1.84 -11.88
CA ALA A 27 -16.03 0.87 -12.73
C ALA A 27 -14.60 1.35 -13.06
N ASN A 28 -13.73 0.41 -13.47
CA ASN A 28 -12.39 0.73 -13.98
C ASN A 28 -11.49 1.48 -12.98
N TRP A 29 -11.22 0.89 -11.82
CA TRP A 29 -10.26 1.43 -10.87
C TRP A 29 -8.87 0.81 -11.03
N SER A 30 -7.83 1.58 -10.66
CA SER A 30 -6.45 1.13 -10.58
C SER A 30 -5.80 1.66 -9.31
N LEU A 31 -5.06 0.79 -8.61
CA LEU A 31 -4.24 1.18 -7.48
C LEU A 31 -2.77 1.05 -7.83
N THR A 32 -2.04 2.15 -7.69
CA THR A 32 -0.57 2.16 -7.78
C THR A 32 0.06 2.64 -6.49
N ALA A 33 1.33 2.30 -6.29
CA ALA A 33 2.15 2.80 -5.21
C ALA A 33 3.51 3.29 -5.74
N GLN A 34 4.06 4.29 -5.08
CA GLN A 34 5.36 4.90 -5.38
C GLN A 34 6.19 4.97 -4.10
N LEU A 35 7.49 4.76 -4.20
CA LEU A 35 8.43 4.97 -3.10
C LEU A 35 9.31 6.18 -3.43
N SER A 36 9.35 7.16 -2.52
CA SER A 36 10.30 8.26 -2.63
C SER A 36 11.71 7.80 -2.30
N GLN A 37 12.72 8.51 -2.82
CA GLN A 37 14.10 8.29 -2.40
C GLN A 37 14.24 8.43 -0.86
N PRO A 38 14.83 7.45 -0.16
CA PRO A 38 15.13 7.59 1.26
C PRO A 38 16.20 8.64 1.51
N LYS A 39 15.91 9.61 2.39
CA LYS A 39 16.82 10.72 2.70
C LYS A 39 17.03 10.85 4.21
N SER A 40 18.25 11.19 4.59
CA SER A 40 18.57 11.70 5.93
C SER A 40 18.75 13.23 5.87
N ALA A 41 19.19 13.84 6.96
CA ALA A 41 19.50 15.27 6.98
C ALA A 41 20.71 15.65 6.09
N THR A 42 21.65 14.73 5.89
CA THR A 42 22.95 15.02 5.25
C THR A 42 23.28 14.07 4.10
N ASP A 43 22.47 13.04 3.85
CA ASP A 43 22.74 12.01 2.86
C ASP A 43 21.44 11.47 2.23
N SER A 44 21.54 10.70 1.15
CA SER A 44 20.42 10.04 0.50
C SER A 44 20.82 8.65 0.01
N LEU A 45 19.97 7.65 0.25
CA LEU A 45 20.17 6.33 -0.33
C LEU A 45 19.93 6.38 -1.85
N PRO A 46 20.52 5.46 -2.63
CA PRO A 46 20.29 5.41 -4.07
C PRO A 46 18.83 5.23 -4.44
N THR A 47 18.42 5.77 -5.58
CA THR A 47 17.10 5.53 -6.17
C THR A 47 16.87 4.07 -6.56
N THR A 48 17.94 3.26 -6.64
CA THR A 48 17.87 1.80 -6.82
C THR A 48 17.54 1.04 -5.54
N THR A 49 17.40 1.72 -4.39
CA THR A 49 16.82 1.14 -3.16
C THR A 49 15.42 0.62 -3.44
N ARG A 50 15.07 -0.55 -2.90
CA ARG A 50 13.75 -1.16 -3.12
C ARG A 50 13.03 -1.44 -1.81
N LEU A 51 11.73 -1.23 -1.81
CA LEU A 51 10.83 -1.71 -0.76
C LEU A 51 10.00 -2.86 -1.32
N LEU A 52 10.24 -4.07 -0.82
CA LEU A 52 9.48 -5.26 -1.16
C LEU A 52 8.31 -5.33 -0.19
N LEU A 53 7.09 -5.20 -0.69
CA LEU A 53 5.87 -5.29 0.11
C LEU A 53 5.31 -6.72 0.15
N GLY A 54 5.77 -7.59 -0.75
CA GLY A 54 5.27 -8.95 -0.86
C GLY A 54 3.87 -9.01 -1.47
N THR A 55 3.10 -10.02 -1.08
CA THR A 55 1.68 -10.15 -1.45
C THR A 55 0.80 -9.58 -0.33
N ALA A 56 -0.32 -8.95 -0.69
CA ALA A 56 -1.35 -8.51 0.24
C ALA A 56 -2.57 -9.43 0.14
N ALA A 57 -3.16 -9.79 1.28
CA ALA A 57 -4.46 -10.47 1.27
C ALA A 57 -5.56 -9.48 0.92
N ALA A 58 -6.49 -9.87 0.04
CA ALA A 58 -7.61 -9.04 -0.36
C ALA A 58 -8.92 -9.58 0.24
N ALA A 59 -9.80 -8.68 0.65
CA ALA A 59 -11.16 -8.99 1.07
C ALA A 59 -12.15 -7.95 0.56
N SER A 60 -13.37 -8.37 0.21
CA SER A 60 -14.51 -7.49 -0.04
C SER A 60 -15.34 -7.30 1.21
N PHE A 61 -16.16 -6.24 1.20
CA PHE A 61 -17.14 -5.96 2.24
C PHE A 61 -18.52 -5.72 1.65
N THR A 62 -19.55 -6.27 2.30
CA THR A 62 -20.96 -5.91 2.08
C THR A 62 -21.48 -5.15 3.30
N ASP A 63 -22.56 -4.38 3.13
CA ASP A 63 -23.14 -3.56 4.20
C ASP A 63 -22.10 -2.66 4.89
N TYR A 64 -21.24 -2.03 4.09
CA TYR A 64 -20.10 -1.26 4.59
C TYR A 64 -20.52 -0.15 5.56
N ASN A 65 -19.83 -0.07 6.70
CA ASN A 65 -20.14 0.79 7.85
C ASN A 65 -21.53 0.58 8.47
N GLN A 66 -22.21 -0.54 8.19
CA GLN A 66 -23.46 -0.92 8.87
C GLN A 66 -23.21 -1.99 9.95
N PRO A 67 -24.12 -2.15 10.92
CA PRO A 67 -24.02 -3.22 11.93
C PRO A 67 -23.96 -4.64 11.33
N THR A 68 -24.45 -4.81 10.10
CA THR A 68 -24.45 -6.08 9.36
C THR A 68 -23.24 -6.23 8.43
N GLU A 69 -22.20 -5.40 8.55
CA GLU A 69 -21.00 -5.47 7.71
C GLU A 69 -20.42 -6.90 7.70
N THR A 70 -20.29 -7.47 6.50
CA THR A 70 -19.66 -8.79 6.33
C THR A 70 -18.36 -8.66 5.54
N ARG A 71 -17.41 -9.56 5.83
CA ARG A 71 -16.10 -9.61 5.18
C ARG A 71 -15.96 -10.93 4.43
N THR A 72 -15.61 -10.85 3.14
CA THR A 72 -15.38 -12.04 2.30
C THR A 72 -13.94 -12.04 1.76
N PRO A 73 -13.13 -13.07 2.03
CA PRO A 73 -11.81 -13.20 1.41
C PRO A 73 -11.88 -13.33 -0.11
N LEU A 74 -10.99 -12.64 -0.83
CA LEU A 74 -10.93 -12.65 -2.31
C LEU A 74 -9.64 -13.27 -2.87
N GLY A 75 -8.63 -13.48 -2.03
CA GLY A 75 -7.34 -14.03 -2.44
C GLY A 75 -6.18 -13.11 -2.07
N LYS A 76 -5.16 -13.07 -2.92
CA LYS A 76 -3.95 -12.26 -2.70
C LYS A 76 -3.56 -11.48 -3.95
N THR A 77 -2.91 -10.34 -3.78
CA THR A 77 -2.25 -9.62 -4.87
C THR A 77 -1.04 -10.41 -5.37
N SER A 78 -0.51 -10.03 -6.54
CA SER A 78 0.86 -10.39 -6.91
C SER A 78 1.87 -9.73 -5.97
N THR A 79 3.12 -10.18 -6.01
CA THR A 79 4.21 -9.55 -5.25
C THR A 79 4.43 -8.12 -5.73
N VAL A 80 4.40 -7.17 -4.79
CA VAL A 80 4.63 -5.75 -5.06
C VAL A 80 6.05 -5.37 -4.61
N THR A 81 6.79 -4.74 -5.51
CA THR A 81 8.12 -4.16 -5.25
C THR A 81 8.14 -2.72 -5.74
N LEU A 82 8.55 -1.80 -4.87
CA LEU A 82 8.66 -0.38 -5.17
C LEU A 82 10.13 -0.01 -5.30
N THR A 83 10.49 0.65 -6.39
CA THR A 83 11.81 1.28 -6.56
C THR A 83 11.75 2.70 -6.01
N ALA A 84 12.82 3.14 -5.36
CA ALA A 84 12.93 4.43 -4.69
C ALA A 84 13.17 5.62 -5.65
N ASP A 85 12.51 5.60 -6.81
CA ASP A 85 12.64 6.55 -7.91
C ASP A 85 11.34 7.31 -8.20
N ASN A 86 10.30 7.11 -7.38
CA ASN A 86 8.93 7.59 -7.57
C ASN A 86 8.21 6.99 -8.80
N THR A 87 8.71 5.91 -9.39
CA THR A 87 7.98 5.20 -10.44
C THR A 87 6.73 4.54 -9.85
N ALA A 88 5.58 4.71 -10.52
CA ALA A 88 4.32 4.10 -10.10
C ALA A 88 4.31 2.60 -10.44
N THR A 89 4.13 1.77 -9.41
CA THR A 89 3.98 0.32 -9.55
C THR A 89 2.53 -0.08 -9.29
N ALA A 90 1.95 -0.89 -10.17
CA ALA A 90 0.62 -1.46 -9.94
C ALA A 90 0.62 -2.38 -8.71
N VAL A 91 -0.34 -2.15 -7.81
CA VAL A 91 -0.52 -2.94 -6.58
C VAL A 91 -1.56 -4.04 -6.80
N VAL A 92 -2.60 -3.70 -7.55
CA VAL A 92 -3.66 -4.63 -7.97
C VAL A 92 -3.76 -4.56 -9.49
N ALA A 93 -3.79 -5.72 -10.13
CA ALA A 93 -4.01 -5.77 -11.57
C ALA A 93 -5.45 -5.35 -11.91
N ASN A 94 -5.65 -4.76 -13.10
CA ASN A 94 -6.98 -4.32 -13.52
C ASN A 94 -7.97 -5.48 -13.49
N GLN A 95 -9.14 -5.27 -12.87
CA GLN A 95 -10.19 -6.29 -12.69
C GLN A 95 -9.74 -7.57 -11.97
N GLN A 96 -8.61 -7.55 -11.24
CA GLN A 96 -8.16 -8.71 -10.47
C GLN A 96 -9.18 -9.13 -9.40
N PHE A 97 -9.88 -8.15 -8.83
CA PHE A 97 -10.96 -8.36 -7.87
C PHE A 97 -12.22 -7.65 -8.39
N THR A 98 -13.35 -8.36 -8.37
CA THR A 98 -14.65 -7.88 -8.86
C THR A 98 -15.76 -8.22 -7.88
N GLY A 99 -16.98 -7.72 -8.10
CA GLY A 99 -18.16 -8.11 -7.32
C GLY A 99 -18.37 -7.41 -5.97
N SER A 100 -17.65 -6.33 -5.66
CA SER A 100 -17.91 -5.52 -4.47
C SER A 100 -17.51 -4.06 -4.69
N ASP A 101 -18.18 -3.15 -4.00
CA ASP A 101 -17.84 -1.74 -3.98
C ASP A 101 -16.74 -1.41 -2.98
N VAL A 102 -16.42 -2.31 -2.04
CA VAL A 102 -15.45 -2.03 -0.98
C VAL A 102 -14.45 -3.16 -0.86
N TYR A 103 -13.18 -2.82 -1.06
CA TYR A 103 -12.05 -3.75 -0.96
C TYR A 103 -11.09 -3.34 0.16
N GLN A 104 -10.50 -4.31 0.85
CA GLN A 104 -9.38 -4.11 1.76
C GLN A 104 -8.19 -4.95 1.31
N LEU A 105 -7.02 -4.31 1.21
CA LEU A 105 -5.73 -4.98 1.03
C LEU A 105 -4.99 -4.97 2.35
N ASP A 106 -4.68 -6.14 2.90
CA ASP A 106 -3.94 -6.33 4.14
C ASP A 106 -2.48 -6.66 3.82
N PHE A 107 -1.56 -5.75 4.15
CA PHE A 107 -0.12 -5.97 4.01
C PHE A 107 0.46 -6.47 5.33
N THR A 108 1.10 -7.64 5.31
CA THR A 108 1.73 -8.20 6.50
C THR A 108 3.13 -7.63 6.69
N PHE A 109 3.42 -7.02 7.84
CA PHE A 109 4.75 -6.46 8.13
C PHE A 109 5.89 -7.48 8.00
N ALA A 110 5.64 -8.75 8.35
CA ALA A 110 6.63 -9.82 8.21
C ALA A 110 7.10 -10.05 6.76
N ASN A 111 6.33 -9.58 5.77
CA ASN A 111 6.68 -9.69 4.35
C ASN A 111 7.39 -8.43 3.82
N ILE A 112 7.45 -7.35 4.61
CA ILE A 112 8.02 -6.08 4.19
C ILE A 112 9.53 -6.10 4.41
N LYS A 113 10.29 -5.92 3.32
CA LYS A 113 11.76 -5.90 3.35
C LYS A 113 12.28 -4.67 2.61
N LEU A 114 13.24 -3.98 3.22
CA LEU A 114 14.02 -2.94 2.56
C LEU A 114 15.30 -3.55 1.98
N GLU A 115 15.53 -3.35 0.69
CA GLU A 115 16.75 -3.74 0.00
C GLU A 115 17.54 -2.49 -0.38
N VAL A 116 18.70 -2.33 0.26
CA VAL A 116 19.64 -1.25 0.00
C VAL A 116 20.85 -1.85 -0.74
N PRO A 117 21.31 -1.26 -1.86
CA PRO A 117 22.52 -1.72 -2.53
C PRO A 117 23.73 -1.70 -1.57
N ALA A 118 24.74 -2.52 -1.86
CA ALA A 118 25.92 -2.64 -0.99
C ALA A 118 26.70 -1.32 -0.90
N ASN A 119 27.30 -1.08 0.27
CA ASN A 119 28.16 0.07 0.57
C ASN A 119 27.47 1.44 0.35
N GLN A 120 26.18 1.53 0.68
CA GLN A 120 25.40 2.77 0.58
C GLN A 120 25.01 3.27 1.96
N GLY A 121 24.80 4.59 2.04
CA GLY A 121 24.46 5.27 3.27
C GLY A 121 25.64 5.51 4.21
N MET A 122 25.39 6.30 5.24
CA MET A 122 26.33 6.68 6.29
C MET A 122 25.88 6.10 7.62
N ALA A 123 26.83 5.55 8.37
CA ALA A 123 26.58 5.00 9.69
C ALA A 123 26.01 6.07 10.64
N GLY A 124 25.06 5.67 11.50
CA GLY A 124 24.42 6.57 12.47
C GLY A 124 23.35 7.50 11.89
N GLN A 125 23.08 7.44 10.58
CA GLN A 125 22.00 8.20 9.96
C GLN A 125 20.68 7.42 9.98
N GLN A 126 19.57 8.17 10.10
CA GLN A 126 18.23 7.67 9.87
C GLN A 126 17.71 8.19 8.54
N TYR A 127 17.31 7.27 7.65
CA TYR A 127 16.75 7.59 6.34
C TYR A 127 15.23 7.44 6.38
N GLN A 128 14.54 8.43 5.81
CA GLN A 128 13.08 8.48 5.74
C GLN A 128 12.65 8.50 4.27
N ALA A 129 11.62 7.73 3.95
CA ALA A 129 10.97 7.71 2.65
C ALA A 129 9.44 7.68 2.84
N ALA A 130 8.72 8.19 1.85
CA ALA A 130 7.28 8.10 1.78
C ALA A 130 6.86 7.00 0.80
N VAL A 131 5.84 6.23 1.18
CA VAL A 131 5.08 5.42 0.23
C VAL A 131 3.80 6.17 -0.10
N THR A 132 3.63 6.53 -1.37
CA THR A 132 2.44 7.22 -1.87
C THR A 132 1.56 6.22 -2.60
N TRP A 133 0.30 6.12 -2.17
CA TRP A 133 -0.71 5.25 -2.78
C TRP A 133 -1.64 6.11 -3.64
N ASN A 134 -1.80 5.76 -4.92
CA ASN A 134 -2.65 6.47 -5.84
C ASN A 134 -3.78 5.55 -6.31
N LEU A 135 -5.00 5.86 -5.89
CA LEU A 135 -6.22 5.26 -6.43
C LEU A 135 -6.73 6.15 -7.56
N VAL A 136 -6.80 5.58 -8.76
CA VAL A 136 -7.42 6.20 -9.93
C VAL A 136 -8.72 5.48 -10.20
N THR A 137 -9.80 6.22 -10.41
CA THR A 137 -11.07 5.70 -10.90
C THR A 137 -11.32 6.24 -12.30
N GLY A 138 -11.73 5.36 -13.21
CA GLY A 138 -12.10 5.72 -14.58
C GLY A 138 -13.59 6.10 -14.68
N PRO A 139 -13.97 6.82 -15.75
CA PRO A 139 -15.37 6.93 -16.15
C PRO A 139 -15.96 5.58 -16.62
#